data_AF-B0TQY1-F1
#
_entry.id   AF-B0TQY1-F1
#
_cell.length_a   1.000
_cell.length_b   1.000
_cell.length_c   1.000
_cell.angle_alpha   90.00
_cell.angle_beta   90.00
_cell.angle_gamma   90.00
#
_symmetry.space_group_name_H-M   'P 1'
#
loop_
_entity.id
_entity.type
_entity.pdbx_description
1 polymer ?
#
loop_
_entity_poly.entity_id
_entity_poly.type
_entity_poly.pdbx_seq_one_letter_code
_entity_poly.pdbx_strand_id
1 'polypeptide(L)'
;MKEVKFRWVDKYLIHMTLKTKFALLAIIPIITLLGLSALLNSEYKQNLVENQVAQTHSFNQTLSHTLDTAYQYIPAENRDAFLGALNGQVTVYKQQSASQQISALAAKGGETNIQGNRIQSVSPLSSQGLITVLTTGQNSESHNEYLAYIAIAILICIILIFSYYISSFVGGALYTNVMALKRAAEGDLTGRLNFFEVKDEFSILAISIDTLVERQHKLVSEMTNASLQIRNVVQAFRNTAQDGQSLAMNQRQHIDSLATAMEQMTAAVSEVARNAELSSTETQEANVQVDAGSRDIAITVDAIGSLSNEIADASVAVNDLNENAAKIDEVVTTINAISEQTNLLALNAAIEAARAGEQGRGFAVVADEVRTLAGRTQAATVEIKSMIEALQSGARDLKQVMSRTVEKAEDGKKHVLDTGKDLQGIAHHSAKVYEMSILIATSAEEQSAVANEIATNLMDIRNQSHDVEKSANQSVSGCDELHATAEQLDKLLVGLRV
;
A
#
# COMPACT_ATOMS: atom_id res chain seq x y z
N MET A 1 26.14 -23.78 -18.77
CA MET A 1 26.63 -25.03 -18.13
C MET A 1 28.14 -25.13 -18.36
N LYS A 2 28.93 -25.52 -17.35
CA LYS A 2 30.34 -25.88 -17.54
C LYS A 2 30.40 -27.21 -18.30
N GLU A 3 31.24 -27.32 -19.32
CA GLU A 3 31.40 -28.56 -20.08
C GLU A 3 31.87 -29.72 -19.17
N VAL A 4 31.16 -30.84 -19.24
CA VAL A 4 31.56 -32.07 -18.58
C VAL A 4 32.71 -32.68 -19.38
N LYS A 5 33.88 -32.87 -18.75
CA LYS A 5 35.03 -33.52 -19.39
C LYS A 5 34.71 -35.00 -19.63
N PHE A 6 34.52 -35.37 -20.89
CA PHE A 6 34.39 -36.77 -21.30
C PHE A 6 35.75 -37.49 -21.27
N ARG A 7 35.75 -38.80 -21.03
CA ARG A 7 36.96 -39.61 -21.19
C ARG A 7 37.31 -39.67 -22.68
N TRP A 8 38.59 -39.82 -23.01
CA TRP A 8 39.05 -39.84 -24.41
C TRP A 8 38.34 -40.89 -25.28
N VAL A 9 38.02 -42.06 -24.70
CA VAL A 9 37.28 -43.14 -25.36
C VAL A 9 35.84 -42.74 -25.69
N ASP A 10 35.19 -41.97 -24.79
CA ASP A 10 33.82 -41.52 -24.99
C ASP A 10 33.74 -40.55 -26.17
N LYS A 11 34.78 -39.73 -26.40
CA LYS A 11 34.84 -38.77 -27.51
C LYS A 11 34.65 -39.43 -28.88
N TYR A 12 35.12 -40.66 -29.04
CA TYR A 12 34.96 -41.42 -30.29
C TYR A 12 33.63 -42.18 -30.34
N LEU A 13 33.22 -42.78 -29.23
CA LEU A 13 31.98 -43.56 -29.15
C LEU A 13 30.72 -42.68 -29.21
N ILE A 14 30.75 -41.42 -28.76
CA ILE A 14 29.57 -40.56 -28.71
C ILE A 14 28.92 -40.35 -30.10
N HIS A 15 29.70 -40.39 -31.19
CA HIS A 15 29.17 -40.18 -32.55
C HIS A 15 28.52 -41.43 -33.15
N MET A 16 28.51 -42.56 -32.42
CA MET A 16 28.01 -43.83 -32.91
C MET A 16 26.68 -44.18 -32.26
N THR A 17 25.75 -44.75 -33.04
CA THR A 17 24.50 -45.25 -32.47
C THR A 17 24.77 -46.42 -31.53
N LEU A 18 23.87 -46.63 -30.57
CA LEU A 18 23.98 -47.71 -29.60
C LEU A 18 24.14 -49.08 -30.29
N LYS A 19 23.40 -49.29 -31.40
CA LYS A 19 23.52 -50.49 -32.25
C LYS A 19 24.93 -50.66 -32.82
N THR A 20 25.55 -49.58 -33.29
CA THR A 20 26.90 -49.62 -33.85
C THR A 20 27.95 -49.93 -32.78
N LYS A 21 27.77 -49.43 -31.55
CA LYS A 21 28.69 -49.72 -30.42
C LYS A 21 28.68 -51.20 -30.06
N PHE A 22 27.50 -51.79 -29.89
CA PHE A 22 27.38 -53.21 -29.57
C PHE A 22 27.88 -54.10 -30.72
N ALA A 23 27.64 -53.72 -31.97
CA ALA A 23 28.20 -54.42 -33.12
C ALA A 23 29.73 -54.41 -33.12
N LEU A 24 30.38 -53.27 -32.86
CA LEU A 24 31.84 -53.21 -32.74
C LEU A 24 32.37 -54.08 -31.59
N LEU A 25 31.68 -54.05 -30.45
CA LEU A 25 32.06 -54.84 -29.27
C LEU A 25 31.91 -56.35 -29.50
N ALA A 26 31.03 -56.78 -30.43
CA ALA A 26 30.91 -58.17 -30.86
C ALA A 26 31.96 -58.57 -31.92
N ILE A 27 32.29 -57.66 -32.86
CA ILE A 27 33.22 -57.97 -33.97
C ILE A 27 34.65 -58.22 -33.47
N ILE A 28 35.16 -57.40 -32.54
CA ILE A 28 36.52 -57.56 -32.01
C ILE A 28 36.77 -58.96 -31.43
N PRO A 29 35.96 -59.49 -30.49
CA PRO A 29 36.15 -60.82 -29.95
C PRO A 29 35.97 -61.91 -31.02
N ILE A 30 35.05 -61.75 -31.97
CA ILE A 30 34.88 -62.69 -33.10
C ILE A 30 36.17 -62.77 -33.93
N ILE A 31 36.78 -61.64 -34.29
CA ILE A 31 38.03 -61.60 -35.05
C ILE A 31 39.17 -62.25 -34.25
N THR A 32 39.28 -61.95 -32.95
CA THR A 32 40.31 -62.57 -32.10
C THR A 32 40.12 -64.09 -31.97
N LEU A 33 38.87 -64.56 -31.88
CA LEU A 33 38.55 -65.98 -31.75
C LEU A 33 38.87 -66.74 -33.05
N LEU A 34 38.53 -66.15 -34.20
CA LEU A 34 38.88 -66.70 -35.52
C LEU A 34 40.41 -66.75 -35.70
N GLY A 35 41.12 -65.68 -35.33
CA GLY A 35 42.59 -65.62 -35.41
C GLY A 35 43.27 -66.65 -34.50
N LEU A 36 42.84 -66.75 -33.24
CA LEU A 36 43.38 -67.71 -32.29
C LEU A 36 43.08 -69.16 -32.70
N SER A 37 41.86 -69.43 -33.20
CA SER A 37 41.51 -70.76 -33.72
C SER A 37 42.35 -71.17 -34.91
N ALA A 38 42.65 -70.24 -35.83
CA ALA A 38 43.49 -70.53 -36.99
C ALA A 38 44.93 -70.87 -36.58
N LEU A 39 45.49 -70.12 -35.62
CA LEU A 39 46.81 -70.38 -35.05
C LEU A 39 46.89 -71.75 -34.37
N LEU A 40 45.96 -72.03 -33.44
CA LEU A 40 45.91 -73.29 -32.71
C LEU A 40 45.71 -74.50 -33.64
N ASN A 41 44.89 -74.36 -34.69
CA ASN A 41 44.69 -75.44 -35.67
C ASN A 41 45.96 -75.71 -36.50
N SER A 42 46.68 -74.66 -36.89
CA SER A 42 47.96 -74.79 -37.60
C SER A 42 49.00 -75.53 -36.75
N GLU A 43 49.11 -75.14 -35.48
CA GLU A 43 50.06 -75.74 -34.53
C GLU A 43 49.69 -77.19 -34.20
N TYR A 44 48.39 -77.50 -34.07
CA TYR A 44 47.90 -78.88 -33.90
C TYR A 44 48.27 -79.78 -35.09
N LYS A 45 48.04 -79.32 -36.33
CA LYS A 45 48.39 -80.10 -37.53
C LYS A 45 49.89 -80.37 -37.64
N GLN A 46 50.71 -79.37 -37.32
CA GLN A 46 52.16 -79.54 -37.36
C GLN A 46 52.64 -80.59 -36.33
N ASN A 47 52.16 -80.50 -35.08
CA ASN A 47 52.47 -81.47 -34.03
C ASN A 47 52.01 -82.89 -34.37
N LEU A 48 50.88 -83.05 -35.06
CA LEU A 48 50.36 -84.36 -35.45
C LEU A 48 51.27 -85.04 -36.48
N VAL A 49 51.77 -84.28 -37.46
CA VAL A 49 52.71 -84.78 -38.49
C VAL A 49 54.05 -85.17 -37.86
N GLU A 50 54.61 -84.33 -36.99
CA GLU A 50 55.87 -84.63 -36.30
C GLU A 50 55.78 -85.91 -35.48
N ASN A 51 54.68 -86.11 -34.74
CA ASN A 51 54.43 -87.35 -33.99
C ASN A 51 54.33 -88.58 -34.90
N GLN A 52 53.62 -88.50 -36.03
CA GLN A 52 53.52 -89.62 -36.98
C GLN A 52 54.88 -89.98 -37.60
N VAL A 53 55.71 -88.99 -37.92
CA VAL A 53 57.07 -89.20 -38.45
C VAL A 53 57.95 -89.89 -37.41
N ALA A 54 57.92 -89.44 -36.16
CA ALA A 54 58.69 -90.03 -35.07
C ALA A 54 58.26 -91.48 -34.79
N GLN A 55 56.94 -91.74 -34.74
CA GLN A 55 56.42 -93.10 -34.57
C GLN A 55 56.84 -94.02 -35.72
N THR A 56 56.69 -93.57 -36.97
CA THR A 56 57.08 -94.36 -38.16
C THR A 56 58.57 -94.66 -38.17
N HIS A 57 59.41 -93.68 -37.81
CA HIS A 57 60.86 -93.85 -37.69
C HIS A 57 61.22 -94.90 -36.64
N SER A 58 60.70 -94.76 -35.42
CA SER A 58 60.98 -95.69 -34.32
C SER A 58 60.50 -97.11 -34.61
N PHE A 59 59.32 -97.26 -35.23
CA PHE A 59 58.78 -98.55 -35.61
C PHE A 59 59.63 -99.21 -36.69
N ASN A 60 60.05 -98.46 -37.73
CA ASN A 60 60.91 -99.00 -38.79
C ASN A 60 62.29 -99.41 -38.26
N GLN A 61 62.88 -98.66 -37.34
CA GLN A 61 64.15 -99.05 -36.70
C GLN A 61 64.00 -100.36 -35.90
N THR A 62 62.94 -100.47 -35.10
CA THR A 62 62.65 -101.68 -34.32
C THR A 62 62.40 -102.88 -35.23
N LEU A 63 61.67 -102.67 -36.31
CA LEU A 63 61.39 -103.68 -37.32
C LEU A 63 62.68 -104.14 -38.01
N SER A 64 63.54 -103.21 -38.41
CA SER A 64 64.84 -103.50 -39.03
C SER A 64 65.72 -104.37 -38.13
N HIS A 65 65.84 -104.01 -36.85
CA HIS A 65 66.60 -104.80 -35.88
C HIS A 65 66.02 -106.21 -35.69
N THR A 66 64.69 -106.32 -35.61
CA THR A 66 63.99 -107.60 -35.45
C THR A 66 64.21 -108.49 -36.68
N LEU A 67 64.14 -107.90 -37.88
CA LEU A 67 64.40 -108.60 -39.14
C LEU A 67 65.86 -109.04 -39.27
N ASP A 68 66.82 -108.21 -38.87
CA ASP A 68 68.25 -108.56 -38.89
C ASP A 68 68.52 -109.79 -37.99
N THR A 69 67.88 -109.83 -36.82
CA THR A 69 67.98 -110.97 -35.88
C THR A 69 67.31 -112.22 -36.44
N ALA A 70 66.09 -112.11 -36.98
CA ALA A 70 65.37 -113.24 -37.56
C ALA A 70 66.12 -113.83 -38.77
N TYR A 71 66.74 -112.99 -39.59
CA TYR A 71 67.48 -113.39 -40.79
C TYR A 71 68.69 -114.30 -40.48
N GLN A 72 69.31 -114.15 -39.30
CA GLN A 72 70.44 -114.99 -38.87
C GLN A 72 70.04 -116.46 -38.68
N TYR A 73 68.84 -116.73 -38.15
CA TYR A 73 68.39 -118.08 -37.82
C TYR A 73 67.72 -118.81 -38.98
N ILE A 74 67.54 -118.15 -40.13
CA ILE A 74 66.90 -118.74 -41.30
C ILE A 74 67.96 -119.44 -42.18
N PRO A 75 67.79 -120.74 -42.50
CA PRO A 75 68.66 -121.47 -43.42
C PRO A 75 68.76 -120.78 -44.78
N ALA A 76 69.95 -120.78 -45.39
CA ALA A 76 70.24 -120.01 -46.61
C ALA A 76 69.27 -120.26 -47.77
N GLU A 77 68.72 -121.48 -47.86
CA GLU A 77 67.76 -121.93 -48.87
C GLU A 77 66.41 -121.18 -48.79
N ASN A 78 66.04 -120.70 -47.60
CA ASN A 78 64.72 -120.10 -47.34
C ASN A 78 64.75 -118.57 -47.13
N ARG A 79 65.93 -117.94 -47.22
CA ARG A 79 66.10 -116.51 -46.93
C ARG A 79 65.39 -115.59 -47.92
N ASP A 80 65.41 -115.93 -49.21
CA ASP A 80 64.73 -115.13 -50.24
C ASP A 80 63.21 -115.28 -50.18
N ALA A 81 62.72 -116.47 -49.81
CA ALA A 81 61.30 -116.69 -49.53
C ALA A 81 60.82 -115.89 -48.32
N PHE A 82 61.62 -115.79 -47.25
CA PHE A 82 61.29 -114.98 -46.07
C PHE A 82 61.21 -113.48 -46.37
N LEU A 83 62.18 -112.94 -47.13
CA LEU A 83 62.14 -111.53 -47.53
C LEU A 83 60.94 -111.23 -48.44
N GLY A 84 60.59 -112.15 -49.34
CA GLY A 84 59.40 -112.04 -50.19
C GLY A 84 58.07 -112.13 -49.41
N ALA A 85 58.05 -112.79 -48.26
CA ALA A 85 56.87 -112.92 -47.41
C ALA A 85 56.53 -111.63 -46.65
N LEU A 86 57.48 -110.70 -46.49
CA LEU A 86 57.28 -109.41 -45.80
C LEU A 86 56.49 -108.37 -46.61
N ASN A 87 55.70 -108.83 -47.59
CA ASN A 87 55.03 -107.97 -48.55
C ASN A 87 53.89 -107.17 -47.88
N GLY A 88 53.87 -105.85 -48.10
CA GLY A 88 52.91 -104.94 -47.48
C GLY A 88 53.44 -103.50 -47.41
N GLN A 89 53.28 -102.84 -46.26
CA GLN A 89 53.80 -101.48 -46.03
C GLN A 89 55.32 -101.43 -45.81
N VAL A 90 55.97 -102.59 -45.69
CA VAL A 90 57.40 -102.74 -45.48
C VAL A 90 57.98 -103.36 -46.74
N THR A 91 59.02 -102.76 -47.28
CA THR A 91 59.79 -103.31 -48.39
C THR A 91 61.23 -103.47 -47.95
N VAL A 92 61.77 -104.69 -48.06
CA VAL A 92 63.15 -104.97 -47.66
C VAL A 92 64.00 -105.09 -48.92
N TYR A 93 65.05 -104.27 -48.99
CA TYR A 93 66.03 -104.30 -50.08
C TYR A 93 67.34 -104.89 -49.57
N LYS A 94 67.98 -105.75 -50.37
CA LYS A 94 69.41 -106.06 -50.20
C LYS A 94 70.22 -104.83 -50.64
N GLN A 95 71.34 -104.54 -50.00
CA GLN A 95 72.17 -103.34 -50.25
C GLN A 95 72.50 -103.13 -51.74
N GLN A 96 72.69 -104.21 -52.50
CA GLN A 96 73.01 -104.17 -53.93
C GLN A 96 71.80 -103.88 -54.83
N SER A 97 70.58 -104.10 -54.34
CA SER A 97 69.32 -103.98 -55.09
C SER A 97 68.54 -102.70 -54.76
N ALA A 98 68.97 -101.97 -53.73
CA ALA A 98 68.37 -100.70 -53.34
C ALA A 98 68.76 -99.58 -54.32
N SER A 99 67.84 -98.64 -54.55
CA SER A 99 68.13 -97.44 -55.36
C SER A 99 69.22 -96.60 -54.70
N GLN A 100 69.98 -95.83 -55.49
CA GLN A 100 71.05 -94.95 -54.98
C GLN A 100 70.57 -94.03 -53.84
N GLN A 101 69.32 -93.57 -53.89
CA GLN A 101 68.71 -92.72 -52.89
C GLN A 101 68.41 -93.47 -51.58
N ILE A 102 67.86 -94.68 -51.65
CA ILE A 102 67.56 -95.51 -50.45
C ILE A 102 68.87 -95.95 -49.78
N SER A 103 69.87 -96.36 -50.57
CA SER A 103 71.19 -96.75 -50.06
C SER A 103 71.92 -95.59 -49.39
N ALA A 104 71.82 -94.36 -49.93
CA ALA A 104 72.42 -93.17 -49.33
C ALA A 104 71.75 -92.80 -47.99
N LEU A 105 70.43 -92.91 -47.90
CA LEU A 105 69.67 -92.65 -46.67
C LEU A 105 69.99 -93.70 -45.59
N ALA A 106 70.09 -94.97 -45.97
CA ALA A 106 70.49 -96.05 -45.06
C ALA A 106 71.92 -95.89 -44.55
N ALA A 107 72.86 -95.44 -45.40
CA ALA A 107 74.24 -95.17 -45.01
C ALA A 107 74.38 -94.01 -44.01
N LYS A 108 73.43 -93.07 -43.99
CA LYS A 108 73.37 -91.96 -43.04
C LYS A 108 72.72 -92.31 -41.70
N GLY A 109 72.44 -93.59 -41.44
CA GLY A 109 71.78 -94.05 -40.22
C GLY A 109 70.26 -94.23 -40.33
N GLY A 110 69.72 -94.09 -41.55
CA GLY A 110 68.28 -94.13 -41.81
C GLY A 110 67.62 -92.78 -41.56
N GLU A 111 66.71 -92.38 -42.45
CA GLU A 111 65.96 -91.13 -42.35
C GLU A 111 64.48 -91.38 -42.70
N THR A 112 63.60 -90.52 -42.20
CA THR A 112 62.19 -90.53 -42.58
C THR A 112 61.90 -89.30 -43.43
N ASN A 113 61.42 -89.54 -44.65
CA ASN A 113 61.05 -88.49 -45.60
C ASN A 113 59.54 -88.49 -45.82
N ILE A 114 58.96 -87.31 -45.99
CA ILE A 114 57.55 -87.13 -46.32
C ILE A 114 57.45 -86.91 -47.83
N GLN A 115 56.85 -87.86 -48.54
CA GLN A 115 56.55 -87.73 -49.97
C GLN A 115 55.04 -87.66 -50.17
N GLY A 116 54.53 -86.43 -50.34
CA GLY A 116 53.08 -86.18 -50.45
C GLY A 116 52.36 -86.60 -49.16
N ASN A 117 51.34 -87.47 -49.29
CA ASN A 117 50.54 -87.97 -48.16
C ASN A 117 51.11 -89.27 -47.54
N ARG A 118 52.37 -89.61 -47.83
CA ARG A 118 53.02 -90.84 -47.38
C ARG A 118 54.30 -90.51 -46.63
N ILE A 119 54.45 -91.12 -45.46
CA ILE A 119 55.66 -91.05 -44.65
C ILE A 119 56.48 -92.30 -45.01
N GLN A 120 57.62 -92.09 -45.64
CA GLN A 120 58.56 -93.15 -46.00
C GLN A 120 59.74 -93.10 -45.05
N SER A 121 59.87 -94.12 -44.21
CA SER A 121 61.03 -94.30 -43.35
C SER A 121 61.98 -95.33 -43.95
N VAL A 122 63.26 -95.01 -44.00
CA VAL A 122 64.34 -95.91 -44.43
C VAL A 122 65.19 -96.26 -43.21
N SER A 123 65.43 -97.55 -42.96
CA SER A 123 66.28 -97.98 -41.85
C SER A 123 67.77 -97.79 -42.13
N PRO A 124 68.63 -97.74 -41.10
CA PRO A 124 70.06 -97.95 -41.29
C PRO A 124 70.37 -99.29 -41.95
N LEU A 125 71.57 -99.42 -42.51
CA LEU A 125 72.07 -100.67 -43.08
C LEU A 125 72.24 -101.72 -41.98
N SER A 126 71.56 -102.86 -42.12
CA SER A 126 71.65 -103.96 -41.17
C SER A 126 73.00 -104.70 -41.27
N SER A 127 73.38 -105.46 -40.24
CA SER A 127 74.63 -106.24 -40.24
C SER A 127 74.70 -107.28 -41.36
N GLN A 128 73.53 -107.72 -41.84
CA GLN A 128 73.35 -108.66 -42.95
C GLN A 128 73.19 -107.97 -44.32
N GLY A 129 73.36 -106.64 -44.40
CA GLY A 129 73.25 -105.88 -45.64
C GLY A 129 71.81 -105.65 -46.12
N LEU A 130 70.83 -105.63 -45.20
CA LEU A 130 69.42 -105.37 -45.51
C LEU A 130 69.04 -103.93 -45.16
N ILE A 131 68.09 -103.37 -45.92
CA ILE A 131 67.51 -102.04 -45.72
C ILE A 131 65.99 -102.19 -45.70
N THR A 132 65.33 -101.74 -44.63
CA THR A 132 63.87 -101.77 -44.53
C THR A 132 63.29 -100.39 -44.82
N VAL A 133 62.38 -100.35 -45.78
CA VAL A 133 61.64 -99.16 -46.16
C VAL A 133 60.20 -99.34 -45.74
N LEU A 134 59.78 -98.62 -44.71
CA LEU A 134 58.41 -98.58 -44.24
C LEU A 134 57.70 -97.38 -44.85
N THR A 135 56.59 -97.62 -45.54
CA THR A 135 55.75 -96.55 -46.09
C THR A 135 54.37 -96.58 -45.45
N THR A 136 54.12 -95.63 -44.54
CA THR A 136 52.79 -95.43 -43.95
C THR A 136 52.06 -94.26 -44.61
N GLY A 137 50.73 -94.32 -44.68
CA GLY A 137 49.91 -93.19 -45.10
C GLY A 137 49.73 -92.22 -43.93
N GLN A 138 49.68 -90.91 -44.20
CA GLN A 138 49.15 -89.96 -43.22
C GLN A 138 47.67 -90.26 -43.03
N ASN A 139 47.30 -90.77 -41.85
CA ASN A 139 45.91 -90.79 -41.43
C ASN A 139 45.54 -89.34 -41.09
N SER A 140 44.90 -88.65 -42.04
CA SER A 140 44.23 -87.39 -41.76
C SER A 140 42.97 -87.68 -40.97
N GLU A 141 43.00 -87.53 -39.65
CA GLU A 141 41.80 -87.57 -38.81
C GLU A 141 40.91 -86.34 -39.11
N SER A 142 40.14 -86.42 -40.19
CA SER A 142 39.27 -85.34 -40.67
C SER A 142 38.02 -85.11 -39.80
N HIS A 143 37.64 -86.07 -38.95
CA HIS A 143 36.39 -86.00 -38.19
C HIS A 143 36.44 -85.01 -37.00
N ASN A 144 37.61 -84.81 -36.38
CA ASN A 144 37.75 -83.89 -35.25
C ASN A 144 37.76 -82.40 -35.68
N GLU A 145 38.11 -82.09 -36.93
CA GLU A 145 38.13 -80.70 -37.44
C GLU A 145 36.71 -80.11 -37.58
N TYR A 146 35.73 -80.92 -38.01
CA TYR A 146 34.35 -80.43 -38.19
C TYR A 146 33.66 -80.07 -36.87
N LEU A 147 33.92 -80.81 -35.79
CA LEU A 147 33.35 -80.52 -34.47
C LEU A 147 33.85 -79.19 -33.91
N ALA A 148 35.13 -78.85 -34.12
CA ALA A 148 35.71 -77.57 -33.69
C ALA A 148 35.09 -76.38 -34.44
N TYR A 149 34.93 -76.49 -35.77
CA TYR A 149 34.29 -75.42 -36.56
C TYR A 149 32.82 -75.21 -36.18
N ILE A 150 32.07 -76.28 -35.90
CA ILE A 150 30.69 -76.18 -35.42
C ILE A 150 30.64 -75.48 -34.05
N ALA A 151 31.53 -75.83 -33.11
CA ALA A 151 31.59 -75.18 -31.80
C ALA A 151 31.89 -73.67 -31.90
N ILE A 152 32.82 -73.29 -32.80
CA ILE A 152 33.15 -71.88 -33.07
C ILE A 152 31.96 -71.14 -33.70
N ALA A 153 31.28 -71.76 -34.66
CA ALA A 153 30.10 -71.18 -35.30
C ALA A 153 28.97 -70.95 -34.28
N ILE A 154 28.73 -71.90 -33.37
CA ILE A 154 27.76 -71.76 -32.28
C ILE A 154 28.16 -70.61 -31.35
N LEU A 155 29.44 -70.50 -30.98
CA LEU A 155 29.92 -69.42 -30.12
C LEU A 155 29.74 -68.04 -30.75
N ILE A 156 30.04 -67.91 -32.04
CA ILE A 156 29.82 -66.66 -32.80
C ILE A 156 28.33 -66.31 -32.83
N CYS A 157 27.45 -67.29 -33.10
CA CYS A 157 26.00 -67.09 -33.06
C CYS A 157 25.52 -66.61 -31.69
N ILE A 158 26.02 -67.19 -30.60
CA ILE A 158 25.69 -66.76 -29.23
C ILE A 158 26.12 -65.31 -29.00
N ILE A 159 27.35 -64.93 -29.40
CA ILE A 159 27.85 -63.55 -29.27
C ILE A 159 26.95 -62.56 -30.02
N LEU A 160 26.54 -62.90 -31.26
CA LEU A 160 25.68 -62.03 -32.06
C LEU A 160 24.27 -61.90 -31.50
N ILE A 161 23.66 -63.01 -31.04
CA ILE A 161 22.33 -63.00 -30.41
C ILE A 161 22.36 -62.17 -29.13
N PHE A 162 23.38 -62.36 -28.29
CA PHE A 162 23.51 -61.63 -27.03
C PHE A 162 23.74 -60.13 -27.26
N SER A 163 24.59 -59.79 -28.24
CA SER A 163 24.81 -58.40 -28.68
C SER A 163 23.53 -57.75 -29.20
N TYR A 164 22.74 -58.47 -30.00
CA TYR A 164 21.46 -57.98 -30.50
C TYR A 164 20.45 -57.76 -29.36
N TYR A 165 20.34 -58.72 -28.44
CA TYR A 165 19.43 -58.66 -27.30
C TYR A 165 19.74 -57.46 -26.39
N ILE A 166 21.01 -57.28 -25.99
CA ILE A 166 21.43 -56.14 -25.17
C ILE A 166 21.17 -54.82 -25.90
N SER A 167 21.53 -54.73 -27.20
CA SER A 167 21.31 -53.51 -27.96
C SER A 167 19.83 -53.14 -28.09
N SER A 168 18.95 -54.12 -28.20
CA SER A 168 17.50 -53.90 -28.28
C SER A 168 16.93 -53.47 -26.94
N PHE A 169 17.31 -54.17 -25.86
CA PHE A 169 16.88 -53.87 -24.49
C PHE A 169 17.27 -52.45 -24.05
N VAL A 170 18.56 -52.11 -24.16
CA VAL A 170 19.06 -50.77 -23.81
C VAL A 170 18.48 -49.69 -24.72
N GLY A 171 18.32 -49.98 -26.02
CA GLY A 171 17.74 -49.04 -26.98
C GLY A 171 16.28 -48.69 -26.68
N GLY A 172 15.46 -49.69 -26.33
CA GLY A 172 14.05 -49.49 -25.98
C GLY A 172 13.88 -48.67 -24.70
N ALA A 173 14.62 -49.02 -23.64
CA ALA A 173 14.57 -48.31 -22.36
C ALA A 173 15.08 -46.86 -22.46
N LEU A 174 16.08 -46.59 -23.32
CA LEU A 174 16.55 -45.24 -23.56
C LEU A 174 15.55 -44.42 -24.40
N TYR A 175 14.90 -45.05 -25.38
CA TYR A 175 13.93 -44.38 -26.26
C TYR A 175 12.75 -43.80 -25.48
N THR A 176 12.18 -44.54 -24.53
CA THR A 176 11.05 -44.07 -23.70
C THR A 176 11.44 -42.85 -22.86
N ASN A 177 12.59 -42.90 -22.20
CA ASN A 177 13.13 -41.78 -21.41
C ASN A 177 13.41 -40.54 -22.28
N VAL A 178 14.06 -40.73 -23.44
CA VAL A 178 14.34 -39.63 -24.38
C VAL A 178 13.05 -39.01 -24.92
N MET A 179 12.05 -39.84 -25.24
CA MET A 179 10.79 -39.33 -25.77
C MET A 179 9.96 -38.61 -24.71
N ALA A 180 9.96 -39.07 -23.46
CA ALA A 180 9.36 -38.34 -22.35
C ALA A 180 10.05 -37.00 -22.10
N LEU A 181 11.38 -36.97 -22.12
CA LEU A 181 12.14 -35.72 -22.02
C LEU A 181 11.85 -34.77 -23.19
N LYS A 182 11.70 -35.30 -24.41
CA LYS A 182 11.35 -34.51 -25.59
C LYS A 182 9.94 -33.90 -25.46
N ARG A 183 8.96 -34.69 -24.99
CA ARG A 183 7.60 -34.19 -24.70
C ARG A 183 7.61 -33.09 -23.65
N ALA A 184 8.35 -33.28 -22.56
CA ALA A 184 8.52 -32.25 -21.53
C ALA A 184 9.19 -30.98 -22.09
N ALA A 185 10.21 -31.13 -22.94
CA ALA A 185 10.88 -30.01 -23.61
C ALA A 185 9.98 -29.27 -24.62
N GLU A 186 9.02 -29.97 -25.24
CA GLU A 186 7.97 -29.41 -26.09
C GLU A 186 6.82 -28.77 -25.29
N GLY A 187 6.87 -28.84 -23.95
CA GLY A 187 5.90 -28.21 -23.04
C GLY A 187 4.81 -29.13 -22.53
N ASP A 188 4.78 -30.42 -22.87
CA ASP A 188 3.83 -31.39 -22.33
C ASP A 188 4.30 -31.93 -20.97
N LEU A 189 3.83 -31.30 -19.89
CA LEU A 189 4.17 -31.64 -18.51
C LEU A 189 3.15 -32.59 -17.86
N THR A 190 2.20 -33.13 -18.63
CA THR A 190 1.17 -34.07 -18.14
C THR A 190 1.65 -35.52 -18.12
N GLY A 191 2.65 -35.84 -18.94
CA GLY A 191 3.19 -37.20 -19.07
C GLY A 191 3.92 -37.65 -17.80
N ARG A 192 3.73 -38.92 -17.43
CA ARG A 192 4.48 -39.59 -16.37
C ARG A 192 5.00 -40.93 -16.87
N LEU A 193 6.23 -41.26 -16.54
CA LEU A 193 6.87 -42.52 -16.90
C LEU A 193 6.46 -43.65 -15.96
N ASN A 194 6.15 -43.36 -14.69
CA ASN A 194 5.61 -44.30 -13.69
C ASN A 194 6.51 -45.56 -13.49
N PHE A 195 7.83 -45.38 -13.50
CA PHE A 195 8.76 -46.46 -13.20
C PHE A 195 8.82 -46.74 -11.69
N PHE A 196 8.99 -48.01 -11.32
CA PHE A 196 9.27 -48.41 -9.94
C PHE A 196 10.77 -48.40 -9.69
N GLU A 197 11.18 -48.16 -8.45
CA GLU A 197 12.60 -48.16 -8.06
C GLU A 197 13.17 -49.58 -8.16
N VAL A 198 14.11 -49.76 -9.09
CA VAL A 198 14.84 -51.00 -9.31
C VAL A 198 16.33 -50.68 -9.23
N LYS A 199 17.18 -51.67 -8.93
CA LYS A 199 18.64 -51.51 -8.98
C LYS A 199 19.16 -51.46 -10.43
N ASP A 200 18.65 -50.52 -11.22
CA ASP A 200 19.11 -50.24 -12.58
C ASP A 200 19.21 -48.72 -12.83
N GLU A 201 19.98 -48.34 -13.84
CA GLU A 201 20.20 -46.94 -14.19
C GLU A 201 18.99 -46.30 -14.89
N PHE A 202 18.10 -47.11 -15.49
CA PHE A 202 16.95 -46.63 -16.26
C PHE A 202 15.80 -46.16 -15.38
N SER A 203 15.55 -46.86 -14.27
CA SER A 203 14.55 -46.47 -13.26
C SER A 203 14.96 -45.19 -12.55
N ILE A 204 16.24 -45.06 -12.17
CA ILE A 204 16.79 -43.82 -11.59
C ILE A 204 16.59 -42.65 -12.57
N LEU A 205 16.89 -42.84 -13.87
CA LEU A 205 16.69 -41.82 -14.90
C LEU A 205 15.20 -41.46 -15.06
N ALA A 206 14.32 -42.46 -15.15
CA ALA A 206 12.89 -42.25 -15.31
C ALA A 206 12.27 -41.50 -14.12
N ILE A 207 12.61 -41.91 -12.89
CA ILE A 207 12.17 -41.24 -11.65
C ILE A 207 12.71 -39.80 -11.59
N SER A 208 13.95 -39.57 -12.04
CA SER A 208 14.53 -38.23 -12.10
C SER A 208 13.82 -37.34 -13.13
N ILE A 209 13.43 -37.89 -14.29
CA ILE A 209 12.62 -37.19 -15.30
C ILE A 209 11.23 -36.87 -14.72
N ASP A 210 10.54 -37.82 -14.11
CA ASP A 210 9.23 -37.58 -13.48
C ASP A 210 9.33 -36.50 -12.40
N THR A 211 10.39 -36.52 -11.58
CA THR A 211 10.64 -35.47 -10.56
C THR A 211 10.88 -34.10 -11.19
N LEU A 212 11.62 -34.03 -12.31
CA LEU A 212 11.85 -32.78 -13.05
C LEU A 212 10.54 -32.24 -13.63
N VAL A 213 9.76 -33.10 -14.30
CA VAL A 213 8.46 -32.74 -14.90
C VAL A 213 7.47 -32.31 -13.83
N GLU A 214 7.40 -33.01 -12.70
CA GLU A 214 6.54 -32.66 -11.57
C GLU A 214 6.90 -31.28 -10.99
N ARG A 215 8.19 -31.00 -10.80
CA ARG A 215 8.65 -29.67 -10.35
C ARG A 215 8.32 -28.58 -11.35
N GLN A 216 8.52 -28.81 -12.65
CA GLN A 216 8.14 -27.85 -13.69
C GLN A 216 6.63 -27.63 -13.75
N HIS A 217 5.83 -28.70 -13.69
CA HIS A 217 4.37 -28.63 -13.65
C HIS A 217 3.88 -27.76 -12.48
N LYS A 218 4.40 -28.00 -11.27
CA LYS A 218 4.08 -27.17 -10.09
C LYS A 218 4.48 -25.71 -10.29
N LEU A 219 5.68 -25.43 -10.78
CA LEU A 219 6.13 -24.07 -11.04
C LEU A 219 5.23 -23.33 -12.04
N VAL A 220 4.84 -23.98 -13.14
CA VAL A 220 3.95 -23.37 -14.14
C VAL A 220 2.54 -23.16 -13.56
N SER A 221 2.03 -24.12 -12.78
CA SER A 221 0.74 -23.98 -12.09
C SER A 221 0.75 -22.81 -11.10
N GLU A 222 1.78 -22.70 -10.27
CA GLU A 222 1.97 -21.60 -9.32
C GLU A 222 2.12 -20.25 -10.04
N MET A 223 2.88 -20.18 -11.13
CA MET A 223 3.00 -18.96 -11.94
C MET A 223 1.68 -18.54 -12.58
N THR A 224 0.89 -19.49 -13.09
CA THR A 224 -0.44 -19.22 -13.66
C THR A 224 -1.38 -18.64 -12.60
N ASN A 225 -1.40 -19.25 -11.41
CA ASN A 225 -2.20 -18.77 -10.28
C ASN A 225 -1.73 -17.38 -9.81
N ALA A 226 -0.43 -17.15 -9.72
CA ALA A 226 0.14 -15.85 -9.37
C ALA A 226 -0.22 -14.77 -10.40
N SER A 227 -0.16 -15.06 -11.70
CA SER A 227 -0.59 -14.16 -12.78
C SER A 227 -2.08 -13.77 -12.66
N LEU A 228 -2.95 -14.74 -12.35
CA LEU A 228 -4.37 -14.48 -12.08
C LEU A 228 -4.57 -13.59 -10.84
N GLN A 229 -3.85 -13.86 -9.75
CA GLN A 229 -3.93 -13.03 -8.54
C GLN A 229 -3.45 -11.60 -8.80
N ILE A 230 -2.33 -11.41 -9.52
CA ILE A 230 -1.83 -10.09 -9.90
C ILE A 230 -2.90 -9.32 -10.66
N ARG A 231 -3.57 -9.93 -11.65
CA ARG A 231 -4.64 -9.26 -12.41
C ARG A 231 -5.81 -8.81 -11.52
N ASN A 232 -6.24 -9.67 -10.60
CA ASN A 232 -7.31 -9.32 -9.67
C ASN A 232 -6.92 -8.15 -8.74
N VAL A 233 -5.69 -8.18 -8.20
CA VAL A 233 -5.16 -7.11 -7.34
C VAL A 233 -5.01 -5.81 -8.13
N VAL A 234 -4.49 -5.86 -9.36
CA VAL A 234 -4.34 -4.70 -10.24
C VAL A 234 -5.70 -4.07 -10.54
N GLN A 235 -6.73 -4.87 -10.84
CA GLN A 235 -8.08 -4.34 -11.09
C GLN A 235 -8.67 -3.69 -9.84
N ALA A 236 -8.53 -4.32 -8.66
CA ALA A 236 -8.99 -3.73 -7.41
C ALA A 236 -8.25 -2.42 -7.10
N PHE A 237 -6.93 -2.40 -7.27
CA PHE A 237 -6.10 -1.22 -7.04
C PHE A 237 -6.43 -0.08 -8.01
N ARG A 238 -6.71 -0.40 -9.28
CA ARG A 238 -7.18 0.59 -10.28
C ARG A 238 -8.50 1.21 -9.86
N ASN A 239 -9.47 0.42 -9.41
CA ASN A 239 -10.75 0.96 -8.92
C ASN A 239 -10.52 1.89 -7.71
N THR A 240 -9.72 1.47 -6.74
CA THR A 240 -9.38 2.30 -5.57
C THR A 240 -8.68 3.61 -5.96
N ALA A 241 -7.78 3.57 -6.95
CA ALA A 241 -7.13 4.77 -7.45
C ALA A 241 -8.13 5.73 -8.14
N GLN A 242 -9.06 5.21 -8.94
CA GLN A 242 -10.12 6.01 -9.56
C GLN A 242 -11.07 6.64 -8.53
N ASP A 243 -11.44 5.88 -7.50
CA ASP A 243 -12.24 6.37 -6.38
C ASP A 243 -11.50 7.49 -5.62
N GLY A 244 -10.20 7.30 -5.37
CA GLY A 244 -9.33 8.31 -4.75
C GLY A 244 -9.23 9.60 -5.58
N GLN A 245 -9.14 9.49 -6.90
CA GLN A 245 -9.15 10.65 -7.80
C GLN A 245 -10.48 11.42 -7.74
N SER A 246 -11.60 10.70 -7.81
CA SER A 246 -12.94 11.30 -7.68
C SER A 246 -13.14 11.98 -6.33
N LEU A 247 -12.69 11.35 -5.25
CA LEU A 247 -12.77 11.90 -3.90
C LEU A 247 -11.92 13.18 -3.77
N ALA A 248 -10.69 13.18 -4.31
CA ALA A 248 -9.83 14.35 -4.32
C ALA A 248 -10.46 15.53 -5.09
N MET A 249 -11.09 15.27 -6.24
CA MET A 249 -11.81 16.31 -7.00
C MET A 249 -12.98 16.89 -6.21
N ASN A 250 -13.82 16.05 -5.61
CA ASN A 250 -14.95 16.49 -4.79
C ASN A 250 -14.47 17.30 -3.56
N GLN A 251 -13.42 16.82 -2.90
CA GLN A 251 -12.83 17.51 -1.76
C GLN A 251 -12.30 18.90 -2.14
N ARG A 252 -11.67 19.04 -3.31
CA ARG A 252 -11.24 20.35 -3.81
C ARG A 252 -12.40 21.31 -4.03
N GLN A 253 -13.52 20.85 -4.59
CA GLN A 253 -14.72 21.67 -4.78
C GLN A 253 -15.31 22.13 -3.42
N HIS A 254 -15.32 21.24 -2.42
CA HIS A 254 -15.74 21.60 -1.06
C HIS A 254 -14.78 22.63 -0.43
N ILE A 255 -13.47 22.50 -0.66
CA ILE A 255 -12.48 23.46 -0.17
C ILE A 255 -12.66 24.82 -0.84
N ASP A 256 -12.90 24.90 -2.15
CA ASP A 256 -13.16 26.17 -2.84
C ASP A 256 -14.41 26.87 -2.29
N SER A 257 -15.45 26.08 -1.97
CA SER A 257 -16.68 26.59 -1.33
C SER A 257 -16.41 27.08 0.10
N LEU A 258 -15.62 26.32 0.87
CA LEU A 258 -15.21 26.71 2.23
C LEU A 258 -14.36 27.96 2.21
N ALA A 259 -13.39 28.09 1.30
CA ALA A 259 -12.56 29.27 1.15
C ALA A 259 -13.41 30.52 0.88
N THR A 260 -14.41 30.41 0.01
CA THR A 260 -15.39 31.49 -0.22
C THR A 260 -16.16 31.84 1.05
N ALA A 261 -16.62 30.84 1.82
CA ALA A 261 -17.30 31.06 3.09
C ALA A 261 -16.38 31.73 4.13
N MET A 262 -15.09 31.40 4.13
CA MET A 262 -14.08 32.01 5.02
C MET A 262 -13.81 33.47 4.66
N GLU A 263 -13.76 33.81 3.37
CA GLU A 263 -13.69 35.21 2.92
C GLU A 263 -14.92 36.00 3.37
N GLN A 264 -16.13 35.43 3.21
CA GLN A 264 -17.36 36.06 3.69
C GLN A 264 -17.38 36.21 5.22
N MET A 265 -16.89 35.20 5.96
CA MET A 265 -16.79 35.27 7.41
C MET A 265 -15.83 36.36 7.86
N THR A 266 -14.67 36.48 7.22
CA THR A 266 -13.69 37.53 7.53
C THR A 266 -14.26 38.93 7.28
N ALA A 267 -14.99 39.11 6.17
CA ALA A 267 -15.67 40.37 5.88
C ALA A 267 -16.75 40.70 6.93
N ALA A 268 -17.59 39.71 7.29
CA ALA A 268 -18.63 39.89 8.30
C ALA A 268 -18.06 40.21 9.69
N VAL A 269 -16.98 39.53 10.09
CA VAL A 269 -16.29 39.80 11.36
C VAL A 269 -15.68 41.20 11.37
N SER A 270 -15.08 41.64 10.26
CA SER A 270 -14.59 43.02 10.12
C SER A 270 -15.71 44.06 10.24
N GLU A 271 -16.90 43.75 9.70
CA GLU A 271 -18.07 44.62 9.84
C GLU A 271 -18.57 44.67 11.29
N VAL A 272 -18.59 43.54 12.00
CA VAL A 272 -18.93 43.48 13.43
C VAL A 272 -17.96 44.32 14.26
N ALA A 273 -16.65 44.21 14.02
CA ALA A 273 -15.65 45.03 14.71
C ALA A 273 -15.89 46.53 14.49
N ARG A 274 -16.15 46.93 13.23
CA ARG A 274 -16.45 48.33 12.89
C ARG A 274 -17.75 48.82 13.55
N ASN A 275 -18.78 47.99 13.59
CA ASN A 275 -20.05 48.34 14.24
C ASN A 275 -19.90 48.47 15.76
N ALA A 276 -19.06 47.67 16.38
CA ALA A 276 -18.73 47.78 17.80
C ALA A 276 -17.97 49.08 18.10
N GLU A 277 -16.99 49.45 17.26
CA GLU A 277 -16.27 50.73 17.38
C GLU A 277 -17.21 51.94 17.22
N LEU A 278 -18.10 51.89 16.22
CA LEU A 278 -19.11 52.94 16.02
C LEU A 278 -20.05 53.03 17.24
N SER A 279 -20.54 51.90 17.74
CA SER A 279 -21.40 51.86 18.93
C SER A 279 -20.70 52.41 20.17
N SER A 280 -19.40 52.11 20.35
CA SER A 280 -18.57 52.67 21.42
C SER A 280 -18.51 54.20 21.34
N THR A 281 -18.29 54.75 20.14
CA THR A 281 -18.24 56.20 19.89
C THR A 281 -19.58 56.88 20.18
N GLU A 282 -20.68 56.36 19.63
CA GLU A 282 -22.04 56.88 19.84
C GLU A 282 -22.43 56.87 21.33
N THR A 283 -22.06 55.81 22.04
CA THR A 283 -22.32 55.67 23.48
C THR A 283 -21.51 56.68 24.30
N GLN A 284 -20.29 56.97 23.88
CA GLN A 284 -19.46 57.98 24.52
C GLN A 284 -20.00 59.39 24.29
N GLU A 285 -20.50 59.70 23.09
CA GLU A 285 -21.21 60.95 22.80
C GLU A 285 -22.50 61.08 23.62
N ALA A 286 -23.28 59.99 23.75
CA ALA A 286 -24.47 59.96 24.59
C ALA A 286 -24.14 60.25 26.06
N ASN A 287 -23.04 59.73 26.60
CA ASN A 287 -22.58 60.04 27.96
C ASN A 287 -22.26 61.53 28.14
N VAL A 288 -21.63 62.17 27.15
CA VAL A 288 -21.36 63.62 27.18
C VAL A 288 -22.68 64.42 27.22
N GLN A 289 -23.69 63.98 26.45
CA GLN A 289 -25.01 64.61 26.47
C GLN A 289 -25.74 64.41 27.80
N VAL A 290 -25.65 63.24 28.40
CA VAL A 290 -26.23 62.96 29.73
C VAL A 290 -25.56 63.81 30.80
N ASP A 291 -24.24 63.96 30.78
CA ASP A 291 -23.50 64.84 31.70
C ASP A 291 -23.88 66.32 31.56
N ALA A 292 -24.18 66.77 30.33
CA ALA A 292 -24.70 68.11 30.09
C ALA A 292 -26.13 68.25 30.65
N GLY A 293 -27.02 67.30 30.37
CA GLY A 293 -28.39 67.29 30.89
C GLY A 293 -28.45 67.23 32.42
N SER A 294 -27.53 66.50 33.06
CA SER A 294 -27.43 66.43 34.52
C SER A 294 -27.05 67.79 35.14
N ARG A 295 -26.17 68.55 34.46
CA ARG A 295 -25.84 69.94 34.84
C ARG A 295 -27.04 70.88 34.70
N ASP A 296 -27.78 70.78 33.61
CA ASP A 296 -28.98 71.61 33.38
C ASP A 296 -30.08 71.34 34.42
N ILE A 297 -30.24 70.09 34.85
CA ILE A 297 -31.13 69.73 35.96
C ILE A 297 -30.68 70.37 37.27
N ALA A 298 -29.40 70.32 37.60
CA ALA A 298 -28.89 70.96 38.81
C ALA A 298 -29.16 72.48 38.81
N ILE A 299 -28.95 73.15 37.68
CA ILE A 299 -29.26 74.58 37.50
C ILE A 299 -30.76 74.83 37.65
N THR A 300 -31.60 73.98 37.08
CA THR A 300 -33.07 74.12 37.14
C THR A 300 -33.59 73.95 38.57
N VAL A 301 -33.07 72.98 39.33
CA VAL A 301 -33.42 72.78 40.74
C VAL A 301 -33.07 74.02 41.58
N ASP A 302 -31.91 74.61 41.36
CA ASP A 302 -31.47 75.82 42.06
C ASP A 302 -32.34 77.04 41.70
N ALA A 303 -32.70 77.19 40.42
CA ALA A 303 -33.59 78.23 39.94
C ALA A 303 -35.00 78.12 40.53
N ILE A 304 -35.56 76.90 40.61
CA ILE A 304 -36.86 76.66 41.25
C ILE A 304 -36.78 76.96 42.75
N GLY A 305 -35.69 76.56 43.42
CA GLY A 305 -35.46 76.90 44.83
C GLY A 305 -35.42 78.40 45.08
N SER A 306 -34.72 79.15 44.22
CA SER A 306 -34.66 80.62 44.27
C SER A 306 -36.03 81.25 44.05
N LEU A 307 -36.79 80.77 43.06
CA LEU A 307 -38.16 81.23 42.79
C LEU A 307 -39.10 81.01 43.99
N SER A 308 -39.02 79.84 44.63
CA SER A 308 -39.81 79.53 45.84
C SER A 308 -39.50 80.52 46.98
N ASN A 309 -38.23 80.90 47.16
CA ASN A 309 -37.83 81.89 48.16
C ASN A 309 -38.37 83.29 47.82
N GLU A 310 -38.26 83.74 46.58
CA GLU A 310 -38.80 85.03 46.14
C GLU A 310 -40.33 85.13 46.33
N ILE A 311 -41.06 84.05 46.08
CA ILE A 311 -42.51 84.00 46.32
C ILE A 311 -42.83 84.00 47.82
N ALA A 312 -42.02 83.34 48.65
CA ALA A 312 -42.18 83.36 50.10
C ALA A 312 -42.00 84.79 50.64
N ASP A 313 -40.98 85.51 50.17
CA ASP A 313 -40.75 86.92 50.53
C ASP A 313 -41.92 87.82 50.08
N ALA A 314 -42.41 87.62 48.86
CA ALA A 314 -43.57 88.35 48.35
C ALA A 314 -44.86 88.07 49.16
N SER A 315 -45.02 86.84 49.66
CA SER A 315 -46.12 86.44 50.54
C SER A 315 -46.09 87.18 51.88
N VAL A 316 -44.90 87.41 52.44
CA VAL A 316 -44.72 88.25 53.65
C VAL A 316 -45.17 89.68 53.37
N ALA A 317 -44.72 90.29 52.26
CA ALA A 317 -45.10 91.64 51.89
C ALA A 317 -46.62 91.82 51.68
N VAL A 318 -47.29 90.82 51.08
CA VAL A 318 -48.76 90.81 50.92
C VAL A 318 -49.46 90.68 52.28
N ASN A 319 -48.91 89.89 53.20
CA ASN A 319 -49.45 89.76 54.54
C ASN A 319 -49.36 91.08 55.32
N ASP A 320 -48.23 91.78 55.22
CA ASP A 320 -48.03 93.11 55.81
C ASP A 320 -48.99 94.15 55.19
N LEU A 321 -49.20 94.11 53.87
CA LEU A 321 -50.18 94.96 53.19
C LEU A 321 -51.59 94.73 53.73
N ASN A 322 -51.99 93.46 53.93
CA ASN A 322 -53.29 93.11 54.48
C ASN A 322 -53.46 93.59 55.93
N GLU A 323 -52.41 93.49 56.76
CA GLU A 323 -52.42 94.02 58.13
C GLU A 323 -52.52 95.54 58.17
N ASN A 324 -51.78 96.24 57.30
CA ASN A 324 -51.86 97.69 57.18
C ASN A 324 -53.23 98.14 56.68
N ALA A 325 -53.85 97.42 55.74
CA ALA A 325 -55.20 97.68 55.28
C ALA A 325 -56.24 97.53 56.40
N ALA A 326 -56.09 96.52 57.28
CA ALA A 326 -56.95 96.35 58.44
C ALA A 326 -56.82 97.51 59.45
N LYS A 327 -55.61 98.00 59.69
CA LYS A 327 -55.37 99.20 60.52
C LYS A 327 -56.02 100.44 59.92
N ILE A 328 -55.99 100.61 58.60
CA ILE A 328 -56.67 101.73 57.92
C ILE A 328 -58.19 101.61 58.06
N ASP A 329 -58.76 100.42 57.92
CA ASP A 329 -60.21 100.19 58.10
C ASP A 329 -60.70 100.60 59.50
N GLU A 330 -59.93 100.31 60.55
CA GLU A 330 -60.23 100.73 61.93
C GLU A 330 -60.24 102.26 62.08
N VAL A 331 -59.26 102.94 61.48
CA VAL A 331 -59.18 104.41 61.47
C VAL A 331 -60.36 105.01 60.70
N VAL A 332 -60.69 104.48 59.51
CA VAL A 332 -61.79 104.97 58.68
C VAL A 332 -63.14 104.76 59.37
N THR A 333 -63.33 103.63 60.06
CA THR A 333 -64.52 103.36 60.87
C THR A 333 -64.64 104.37 62.01
N THR A 334 -63.53 104.73 62.66
CA THR A 334 -63.50 105.77 63.69
C THR A 334 -63.85 107.15 63.13
N ILE A 335 -63.32 107.51 61.95
CA ILE A 335 -63.64 108.80 61.29
C ILE A 335 -65.12 108.85 60.88
N ASN A 336 -65.70 107.74 60.41
CA ASN A 336 -67.11 107.66 60.08
C ASN A 336 -67.98 107.90 61.32
N ALA A 337 -67.66 107.23 62.45
CA ALA A 337 -68.34 107.43 63.73
C ALA A 337 -68.23 108.88 64.23
N ILE A 338 -67.05 109.51 64.12
CA ILE A 338 -66.86 110.93 64.46
C ILE A 338 -67.69 111.82 63.53
N SER A 339 -67.74 111.53 62.23
CA SER A 339 -68.51 112.30 61.25
C SER A 339 -70.01 112.18 61.51
N GLU A 340 -70.50 110.99 61.86
CA GLU A 340 -71.90 110.76 62.26
C GLU A 340 -72.25 111.50 63.55
N GLN A 341 -71.39 111.43 64.57
CA GLN A 341 -71.53 112.24 65.80
C GLN A 341 -71.52 113.74 65.50
N THR A 342 -70.65 114.20 64.62
CA THR A 342 -70.55 115.61 64.21
C THR A 342 -71.81 116.05 63.47
N ASN A 343 -72.35 115.19 62.59
CA ASN A 343 -73.60 115.43 61.88
C ASN A 343 -74.80 115.53 62.85
N LEU A 344 -74.86 114.67 63.88
CA LEU A 344 -75.87 114.72 64.94
C LEU A 344 -75.74 115.96 65.82
N LEU A 345 -74.51 116.33 66.21
CA LEU A 345 -74.23 117.56 66.96
C LEU A 345 -74.63 118.81 66.15
N ALA A 346 -74.30 118.84 64.86
CA ALA A 346 -74.66 119.92 63.95
C ALA A 346 -76.18 120.02 63.75
N LEU A 347 -76.88 118.89 63.64
CA LEU A 347 -78.34 118.85 63.59
C LEU A 347 -78.97 119.42 64.86
N ASN A 348 -78.49 119.01 66.04
CA ASN A 348 -78.96 119.55 67.32
C ASN A 348 -78.70 121.06 67.43
N ALA A 349 -77.53 121.53 66.96
CA ALA A 349 -77.20 122.96 66.92
C ALA A 349 -78.09 123.75 65.93
N ALA A 350 -78.40 123.19 64.76
CA ALA A 350 -79.31 123.79 63.79
C ALA A 350 -80.75 123.90 64.34
N ILE A 351 -81.22 122.87 65.06
CA ILE A 351 -82.52 122.88 65.74
C ILE A 351 -82.56 123.99 66.80
N GLU A 352 -81.54 124.10 67.65
CA GLU A 352 -81.52 125.11 68.73
C GLU A 352 -81.32 126.53 68.17
N ALA A 353 -80.57 126.68 67.07
CA ALA A 353 -80.45 127.95 66.35
C ALA A 353 -81.77 128.40 65.70
N ALA A 354 -82.55 127.46 65.13
CA ALA A 354 -83.91 127.75 64.64
C ALA A 354 -84.86 128.14 65.78
N ARG A 355 -84.68 127.56 66.97
CA ARG A 355 -85.44 127.86 68.19
C ARG A 355 -85.18 129.26 68.75
N ALA A 356 -83.97 129.80 68.54
CA ALA A 356 -83.57 131.15 68.96
C ALA A 356 -84.05 132.29 68.02
N GLY A 357 -84.74 131.98 66.91
CA GLY A 357 -85.30 132.97 65.99
C GLY A 357 -84.25 133.83 65.29
N GLU A 358 -84.49 135.15 65.14
CA GLU A 358 -83.58 136.07 64.42
C GLU A 358 -82.18 136.18 65.06
N GLN A 359 -82.04 135.93 66.37
CA GLN A 359 -80.73 135.95 67.06
C GLN A 359 -79.87 134.70 66.74
N GLY A 360 -80.49 133.62 66.25
CA GLY A 360 -79.83 132.35 65.92
C GLY A 360 -79.38 132.21 64.47
N ARG A 361 -79.70 133.17 63.58
CA ARG A 361 -79.46 133.05 62.12
C ARG A 361 -78.00 132.77 61.75
N GLY A 362 -77.05 133.45 62.39
CA GLY A 362 -75.62 133.22 62.15
C GLY A 362 -75.17 131.82 62.58
N PHE A 363 -75.68 131.32 63.71
CA PHE A 363 -75.39 129.98 64.21
C PHE A 363 -76.04 128.88 63.36
N ALA A 364 -77.25 129.11 62.83
CA ALA A 364 -77.93 128.16 61.95
C ALA A 364 -77.14 127.92 60.65
N VAL A 365 -76.59 128.98 60.04
CA VAL A 365 -75.75 128.85 58.83
C VAL A 365 -74.48 128.06 59.11
N VAL A 366 -73.80 128.31 60.23
CA VAL A 366 -72.60 127.54 60.63
C VAL A 366 -72.96 126.08 60.92
N ALA A 367 -74.09 125.82 61.59
CA ALA A 367 -74.54 124.46 61.88
C ALA A 367 -74.88 123.67 60.60
N ASP A 368 -75.55 124.27 59.61
CA ASP A 368 -75.81 123.61 58.32
C ASP A 368 -74.53 123.39 57.49
N GLU A 369 -73.55 124.29 57.55
CA GLU A 369 -72.25 124.10 56.90
C GLU A 369 -71.47 122.95 57.55
N VAL A 370 -71.45 122.86 58.89
CA VAL A 370 -70.85 121.73 59.63
C VAL A 370 -71.58 120.42 59.32
N ARG A 371 -72.91 120.44 59.23
CA ARG A 371 -73.73 119.26 58.86
C ARG A 371 -73.39 118.78 57.45
N THR A 372 -73.26 119.72 56.51
CA THR A 372 -72.91 119.43 55.11
C THR A 372 -71.49 118.88 55.00
N LEU A 373 -70.53 119.45 55.75
CA LEU A 373 -69.16 118.97 55.81
C LEU A 373 -69.09 117.56 56.41
N ALA A 374 -69.79 117.31 57.53
CA ALA A 374 -69.87 116.00 58.16
C ALA A 374 -70.49 114.94 57.23
N GLY A 375 -71.54 115.30 56.48
CA GLY A 375 -72.12 114.43 55.45
C GLY A 375 -71.15 114.12 54.29
N ARG A 376 -70.38 115.11 53.83
CA ARG A 376 -69.32 114.90 52.82
C ARG A 376 -68.18 114.02 53.35
N THR A 377 -67.77 114.20 54.61
CA THR A 377 -66.77 113.35 55.26
C THR A 377 -67.29 111.93 55.40
N GLN A 378 -68.55 111.73 55.81
CA GLN A 378 -69.15 110.41 55.90
C GLN A 378 -69.20 109.71 54.53
N ALA A 379 -69.63 110.41 53.48
CA ALA A 379 -69.61 109.88 52.12
C ALA A 379 -68.20 109.47 51.66
N ALA A 380 -67.18 110.31 51.92
CA ALA A 380 -65.79 110.00 51.60
C ALA A 380 -65.26 108.79 52.40
N THR A 381 -65.62 108.65 53.69
CA THR A 381 -65.23 107.48 54.49
C THR A 381 -65.86 106.19 53.98
N VAL A 382 -67.10 106.22 53.46
CA VAL A 382 -67.75 105.05 52.85
C VAL A 382 -67.02 104.64 51.57
N GLU A 383 -66.62 105.60 50.75
CA GLU A 383 -65.83 105.35 49.53
C GLU A 383 -64.45 104.76 49.87
N ILE A 384 -63.74 105.34 50.84
CA ILE A 384 -62.46 104.80 51.33
C ILE A 384 -62.64 103.39 51.89
N LYS A 385 -63.67 103.14 52.68
CA LYS A 385 -63.96 101.81 53.22
C LYS A 385 -64.13 100.78 52.11
N SER A 386 -64.90 101.10 51.07
CA SER A 386 -65.06 100.22 49.91
C SER A 386 -63.73 99.92 49.20
N MET A 387 -62.86 100.93 49.06
CA MET A 387 -61.51 100.73 48.51
C MET A 387 -60.63 99.82 49.40
N ILE A 388 -60.72 99.95 50.72
CA ILE A 388 -59.98 99.10 51.66
C ILE A 388 -60.50 97.67 51.67
N GLU A 389 -61.81 97.47 51.62
CA GLU A 389 -62.43 96.14 51.48
C GLU A 389 -61.98 95.46 50.18
N ALA A 390 -61.94 96.19 49.06
CA ALA A 390 -61.42 95.69 47.79
C ALA A 390 -59.92 95.34 47.87
N LEU A 391 -59.12 96.17 48.54
CA LEU A 391 -57.69 95.92 48.73
C LEU A 391 -57.42 94.69 49.62
N GLN A 392 -58.17 94.53 50.71
CA GLN A 392 -58.11 93.34 51.57
C GLN A 392 -58.58 92.06 50.84
N SER A 393 -59.59 92.17 49.98
CA SER A 393 -60.00 91.06 49.12
C SER A 393 -58.87 90.67 48.16
N GLY A 394 -58.31 91.65 47.44
CA GLY A 394 -57.19 91.42 46.51
C GLY A 394 -55.94 90.86 47.18
N ALA A 395 -55.62 91.31 48.40
CA ALA A 395 -54.49 90.77 49.18
C ALA A 395 -54.72 89.30 49.60
N ARG A 396 -55.95 88.92 49.98
CA ARG A 396 -56.31 87.52 50.28
C ARG A 396 -56.22 86.63 49.04
N ASP A 397 -56.71 87.10 47.91
CA ASP A 397 -56.62 86.37 46.64
C ASP A 397 -55.15 86.17 46.22
N LEU A 398 -54.33 87.22 46.32
CA LEU A 398 -52.88 87.15 46.06
C LEU A 398 -52.19 86.13 46.96
N LYS A 399 -52.51 86.10 48.26
CA LYS A 399 -51.96 85.12 49.21
C LYS A 399 -52.31 83.69 48.81
N GLN A 400 -53.56 83.44 48.37
CA GLN A 400 -53.96 82.12 47.88
C GLN A 400 -53.22 81.72 46.61
N VAL A 401 -53.04 82.65 45.67
CA VAL A 401 -52.27 82.42 44.44
C VAL A 401 -50.81 82.10 44.78
N MET A 402 -50.16 82.89 45.64
CA MET A 402 -48.78 82.67 46.06
C MET A 402 -48.60 81.29 46.73
N SER A 403 -49.49 80.91 47.64
CA SER A 403 -49.44 79.58 48.28
C SER A 403 -49.53 78.44 47.26
N ARG A 404 -50.44 78.56 46.28
CA ARG A 404 -50.57 77.57 45.19
C ARG A 404 -49.33 77.55 44.29
N THR A 405 -48.71 78.69 44.05
CA THR A 405 -47.48 78.75 43.23
C THR A 405 -46.31 78.08 43.92
N VAL A 406 -46.16 78.26 45.24
CA VAL A 406 -45.13 77.54 46.04
C VAL A 406 -45.34 76.04 45.99
N GLU A 407 -46.58 75.58 46.19
CA GLU A 407 -46.92 74.15 46.10
C GLU A 407 -46.56 73.57 44.72
N LYS A 408 -46.93 74.27 43.64
CA LYS A 408 -46.56 73.87 42.27
C LYS A 408 -45.05 73.90 42.00
N ALA A 409 -44.32 74.83 42.61
CA ALA A 409 -42.87 74.91 42.48
C ALA A 409 -42.19 73.70 43.15
N GLU A 410 -42.64 73.29 44.33
CA GLU A 410 -42.15 72.07 44.99
C GLU A 410 -42.47 70.79 44.20
N ASP A 411 -43.68 70.67 43.65
CA ASP A 411 -44.01 69.57 42.74
C ASP A 411 -43.12 69.57 41.49
N GLY A 412 -42.90 70.74 40.89
CA GLY A 412 -42.00 70.91 39.74
C GLY A 412 -40.57 70.48 40.07
N LYS A 413 -40.05 70.91 41.23
CA LYS A 413 -38.73 70.50 41.74
C LYS A 413 -38.63 68.98 41.90
N LYS A 414 -39.67 68.34 42.44
CA LYS A 414 -39.70 66.88 42.58
C LYS A 414 -39.62 66.18 41.21
N HIS A 415 -40.41 66.61 40.24
CA HIS A 415 -40.38 66.06 38.88
C HIS A 415 -39.00 66.22 38.21
N VAL A 416 -38.37 67.38 38.38
CA VAL A 416 -37.02 67.64 37.86
C VAL A 416 -35.99 66.73 38.53
N LEU A 417 -36.07 66.53 39.85
CA LEU A 417 -35.19 65.61 40.58
C LEU A 417 -35.35 64.15 40.13
N ASP A 418 -36.59 63.70 39.91
CA ASP A 418 -36.84 62.35 39.40
C ASP A 418 -36.32 62.18 37.97
N THR A 419 -36.46 63.21 37.11
CA THR A 419 -35.83 63.24 35.78
C THR A 419 -34.30 63.12 35.86
N GLY A 420 -33.69 63.73 36.88
CA GLY A 420 -32.24 63.61 37.14
C GLY A 420 -31.81 62.19 37.48
N LYS A 421 -32.62 61.45 38.25
CA LYS A 421 -32.36 60.03 38.54
C LYS A 421 -32.46 59.17 37.28
N ASP A 422 -33.47 59.44 36.44
CA ASP A 422 -33.65 58.71 35.18
C ASP A 422 -32.45 58.92 34.24
N LEU A 423 -31.94 60.16 34.12
CA LEU A 423 -30.70 60.45 33.39
C LEU A 423 -29.49 59.69 33.95
N GLN A 424 -29.39 59.58 35.28
CA GLN A 424 -28.31 58.80 35.92
C GLN A 424 -28.41 57.30 35.58
N GLY A 425 -29.64 56.77 35.48
CA GLY A 425 -29.90 55.42 35.00
C GLY A 425 -29.48 55.24 33.53
N ILE A 426 -29.78 56.21 32.67
CA ILE A 426 -29.34 56.22 31.26
C ILE A 426 -27.81 56.22 31.18
N ALA A 427 -27.12 57.05 31.97
CA ALA A 427 -25.65 57.08 32.02
C ALA A 427 -25.06 55.70 32.36
N HIS A 428 -25.64 55.02 33.35
CA HIS A 428 -25.19 53.69 33.77
C HIS A 428 -25.38 52.64 32.67
N HIS A 429 -26.55 52.65 32.00
CA HIS A 429 -26.80 51.74 30.88
C HIS A 429 -25.90 52.02 29.68
N SER A 430 -25.68 53.29 29.37
CA SER A 430 -24.75 53.74 28.34
C SER A 430 -23.32 53.24 28.62
N ALA A 431 -22.79 53.46 29.82
CA ALA A 431 -21.48 52.93 30.21
C ALA A 431 -21.34 51.41 30.03
N LYS A 432 -22.40 50.65 30.33
CA LYS A 432 -22.43 49.19 30.10
C LYS A 432 -22.41 48.82 28.61
N VAL A 433 -23.10 49.57 27.76
CA VAL A 433 -23.06 49.37 26.30
C VAL A 433 -21.66 49.64 25.77
N TYR A 434 -20.99 50.68 26.28
CA TYR A 434 -19.61 50.99 25.90
C TYR A 434 -18.64 49.84 26.23
N GLU A 435 -18.71 49.30 27.45
CA GLU A 435 -17.90 48.14 27.86
C GLU A 435 -18.18 46.91 26.99
N MET A 436 -19.46 46.64 26.68
CA MET A 436 -19.84 45.54 25.79
C MET A 436 -19.29 45.73 24.38
N SER A 437 -19.31 46.95 23.84
CA SER A 437 -18.77 47.25 22.52
C SER A 437 -17.26 46.99 22.45
N ILE A 438 -16.50 47.31 23.51
CA ILE A 438 -15.08 46.94 23.59
C ILE A 438 -14.92 45.41 23.52
N LEU A 439 -15.69 44.66 24.32
CA LEU A 439 -15.61 43.19 24.33
C LEU A 439 -15.99 42.56 22.98
N ILE A 440 -16.98 43.12 22.29
CA ILE A 440 -17.38 42.67 20.95
C ILE A 440 -16.25 42.95 19.95
N ALA A 441 -15.62 44.11 19.99
CA ALA A 441 -14.49 44.44 19.12
C ALA A 441 -13.32 43.47 19.34
N THR A 442 -12.93 43.20 20.58
CA THR A 442 -11.88 42.22 20.91
C THR A 442 -12.24 40.81 20.43
N SER A 443 -13.47 40.36 20.70
CA SER A 443 -13.96 39.05 20.21
C SER A 443 -13.92 38.95 18.68
N ALA A 444 -14.24 40.05 17.98
CA ALA A 444 -14.18 40.09 16.53
C ALA A 444 -12.73 40.01 16.01
N GLU A 445 -11.77 40.66 16.66
CA GLU A 445 -10.34 40.50 16.32
C GLU A 445 -9.87 39.06 16.50
N GLU A 446 -10.25 38.40 17.59
CA GLU A 446 -9.94 36.97 17.81
C GLU A 446 -10.58 36.08 16.74
N GLN A 447 -11.85 36.31 16.40
CA GLN A 447 -12.53 35.57 15.33
C GLN A 447 -11.86 35.77 13.96
N SER A 448 -11.35 36.97 13.69
CA SER A 448 -10.61 37.26 12.45
C SER A 448 -9.29 36.48 12.39
N ALA A 449 -8.57 36.37 13.51
CA ALA A 449 -7.36 35.56 13.59
C ALA A 449 -7.66 34.06 13.32
N VAL A 450 -8.70 33.51 13.96
CA VAL A 450 -9.14 32.13 13.74
C VAL A 450 -9.60 31.91 12.30
N ALA A 451 -10.30 32.88 11.70
CA ALA A 451 -10.72 32.81 10.31
C ALA A 451 -9.52 32.67 9.36
N ASN A 452 -8.47 33.46 9.56
CA ASN A 452 -7.25 33.40 8.77
C ASN A 452 -6.48 32.08 8.96
N GLU A 453 -6.46 31.54 10.18
CA GLU A 453 -5.85 30.24 10.46
C GLU A 453 -6.59 29.11 9.73
N ILE A 454 -7.93 29.10 9.78
CA ILE A 454 -8.75 28.14 9.03
C ILE A 454 -8.52 28.27 7.53
N ALA A 455 -8.45 29.50 6.99
CA ALA A 455 -8.16 29.72 5.58
C ALA A 455 -6.78 29.15 5.16
N THR A 456 -5.78 29.26 6.04
CA THR A 456 -4.46 28.66 5.82
C THR A 456 -4.54 27.12 5.83
N ASN A 457 -5.23 26.55 6.81
CA ASN A 457 -5.46 25.09 6.89
C ASN A 457 -6.21 24.56 5.66
N LEU A 458 -7.18 25.30 5.12
CA LEU A 458 -7.88 24.93 3.88
C LEU A 458 -6.91 24.88 2.69
N MET A 459 -5.92 25.76 2.64
CA MET A 459 -4.88 25.76 1.61
C MET A 459 -4.00 24.50 1.70
N ASP A 460 -3.65 24.07 2.90
CA ASP A 460 -2.90 22.83 3.13
C ASP A 460 -3.71 21.59 2.72
N ILE A 461 -5.00 21.53 3.08
CA ILE A 461 -5.90 20.43 2.66
C ILE A 461 -6.06 20.43 1.12
N ARG A 462 -6.06 21.61 0.48
CA ARG A 462 -6.11 21.73 -0.98
C ARG A 462 -4.87 21.10 -1.62
N ASN A 463 -3.70 21.41 -1.08
CA ASN A 463 -2.43 20.83 -1.55
C ASN A 463 -2.41 19.30 -1.32
N GLN A 464 -2.89 18.84 -0.16
CA GLN A 464 -3.00 17.41 0.13
C GLN A 464 -3.96 16.70 -0.84
N SER A 465 -5.09 17.32 -1.19
CA SER A 465 -6.02 16.79 -2.20
C SER A 465 -5.34 16.64 -3.57
N HIS A 466 -4.52 17.63 -3.96
CA HIS A 466 -3.74 17.55 -5.20
C HIS A 466 -2.68 16.43 -5.16
N ASP A 467 -2.03 16.20 -4.01
CA ASP A 467 -1.08 15.10 -3.86
C ASP A 467 -1.76 13.73 -3.91
N VAL A 468 -2.99 13.62 -3.38
CA VAL A 468 -3.83 12.42 -3.53
C VAL A 468 -4.19 12.18 -4.99
N GLU A 469 -4.62 13.21 -5.73
CA GLU A 469 -4.91 13.11 -7.17
C GLU A 469 -3.67 12.63 -7.95
N LYS A 470 -2.52 13.23 -7.69
CA LYS A 470 -1.25 12.83 -8.32
C LYS A 470 -0.89 11.38 -8.00
N SER A 471 -1.02 10.97 -6.74
CA SER A 471 -0.71 9.60 -6.29
C SER A 471 -1.69 8.58 -6.89
N ALA A 472 -2.96 8.92 -7.01
CA ALA A 472 -3.97 8.13 -7.71
C ALA A 472 -3.62 7.95 -9.19
N ASN A 473 -3.25 9.01 -9.89
CA ASN A 473 -2.82 8.94 -11.29
C ASN A 473 -1.57 8.05 -11.46
N GLN A 474 -0.57 8.20 -10.59
CA GLN A 474 0.61 7.34 -10.59
C GLN A 474 0.26 5.87 -10.31
N SER A 475 -0.71 5.62 -9.44
CA SER A 475 -1.19 4.28 -9.12
C SER A 475 -1.89 3.63 -10.32
N VAL A 476 -2.68 4.39 -11.08
CA VAL A 476 -3.29 3.92 -12.34
C VAL A 476 -2.20 3.56 -13.35
N SER A 477 -1.17 4.39 -13.53
CA SER A 477 -0.05 4.05 -14.41
C SER A 477 0.73 2.81 -13.95
N GLY A 478 0.96 2.65 -12.64
CA GLY A 478 1.58 1.45 -12.09
C GLY A 478 0.74 0.18 -12.31
N CYS A 479 -0.60 0.30 -12.25
CA CYS A 479 -1.51 -0.78 -12.64
C CYS A 479 -1.33 -1.19 -14.11
N ASP A 480 -1.11 -0.24 -15.01
CA ASP A 480 -0.90 -0.52 -16.45
C ASP A 480 0.38 -1.33 -16.66
N GLU A 481 1.47 -0.97 -15.98
CA GLU A 481 2.74 -1.70 -16.04
C GLU A 481 2.63 -3.11 -15.45
N LEU A 482 1.95 -3.28 -14.31
CA LEU A 482 1.71 -4.59 -13.71
C LEU A 482 0.81 -5.46 -14.59
N HIS A 483 -0.20 -4.87 -15.22
CA HIS A 483 -1.06 -5.58 -16.17
C HIS A 483 -0.25 -6.08 -17.38
N ALA A 484 0.58 -5.23 -17.97
CA ALA A 484 1.48 -5.61 -19.06
C ALA A 484 2.46 -6.72 -18.65
N THR A 485 2.97 -6.67 -17.42
CA THR A 485 3.85 -7.72 -16.88
C THR A 485 3.12 -9.06 -16.71
N ALA A 486 1.87 -9.04 -16.22
CA ALA A 486 1.04 -10.24 -16.12
C ALA A 486 0.71 -10.83 -17.51
N GLU A 487 0.42 -9.99 -18.51
CA GLU A 487 0.26 -10.44 -19.90
C GLU A 487 1.54 -11.06 -20.46
N GLN A 488 2.71 -10.49 -20.16
CA GLN A 488 3.99 -11.04 -20.59
C GLN A 488 4.28 -12.40 -19.93
N LEU A 489 3.98 -12.55 -18.64
CA LEU A 489 4.06 -13.85 -17.95
C LEU A 489 3.15 -14.88 -18.63
N ASP A 490 1.89 -14.55 -18.90
CA ASP A 490 0.97 -15.45 -19.60
C ASP A 490 1.53 -15.89 -20.95
N LYS A 491 2.08 -14.96 -21.74
CA LYS A 491 2.71 -15.30 -23.03
C LYS A 491 3.87 -16.29 -22.91
N LEU A 492 4.64 -16.25 -21.81
CA LEU A 492 5.71 -17.22 -21.55
C LEU A 492 5.19 -18.59 -21.14
N LEU A 493 3.98 -18.67 -20.58
CA LEU A 493 3.34 -19.92 -20.19
C LEU A 493 2.56 -20.56 -21.35
N VAL A 494 2.24 -19.80 -22.41
CA VAL A 494 1.58 -20.32 -23.62
C VAL A 494 2.40 -21.44 -24.24
N GLY A 495 1.75 -22.59 -24.45
CA GLY A 495 2.39 -23.80 -25.02
C GLY A 495 2.82 -24.82 -23.97
N LEU A 496 2.88 -24.43 -22.69
CA LEU A 496 3.07 -25.38 -21.59
C LEU A 496 1.71 -26.00 -21.22
N ARG A 497 1.60 -27.32 -21.39
CA ARG A 497 0.46 -28.12 -20.93
C ARG A 497 0.77 -28.62 -19.55
N VAL A 498 0.11 -28.00 -18.57
CA VAL A 498 0.12 -28.38 -17.16
C VAL A 498 -0.94 -29.43 -16.94
#